data_AF-A0A8T5ZIB3-F1
#
_entry.id   AF-A0A8T5ZIB3-F1
#
_cell.length_a   1.000
_cell.length_b   1.000
_cell.length_c   1.000
_cell.angle_alpha   90.00
_cell.angle_beta   90.00
_cell.angle_gamma   90.00
#
_symmetry.space_group_name_H-M   'P 1'
#
loop_
_entity.id
_entity.type
_entity.pdbx_description
1 polymer ?
#
loop_
_entity_poly.entity_id
_entity_poly.type
_entity_poly.pdbx_seq_one_letter_code
_entity_poly.pdbx_strand_id
1 'polypeptide(L)'
;MPWIQLKLNTTGANAEDLSDALMEAGAVSITFQDTHDTPVFEPLPGETRLWGDTDVIGLFDAETDMNDVVAILENHPLLGAGFAHKI
;
A
#
# COMPACT_ATOMS: atom_id res chain seq x y z
N MET A 1 15.82 2.04 16.22
CA MET A 1 14.88 1.03 15.66
C MET A 1 14.84 1.30 14.16
N PRO A 2 15.44 0.45 13.33
CA PRO A 2 15.30 0.56 11.88
C PRO A 2 13.89 0.12 11.47
N TRP A 3 13.38 0.68 10.38
CA TRP A 3 12.10 0.30 9.79
C TRP A 3 12.30 -0.04 8.32
N ILE A 4 11.42 -0.88 7.79
CA ILE A 4 11.40 -1.29 6.40
C ILE A 4 10.16 -0.67 5.75
N GLN A 5 10.31 -0.12 4.54
CA GLN A 5 9.21 0.51 3.82
C GLN A 5 8.87 -0.30 2.58
N LEU A 6 7.73 -0.98 2.58
CA LEU A 6 7.22 -1.67 1.41
C LEU A 6 6.28 -0.75 0.65
N LYS A 7 6.68 -0.32 -0.54
CA LYS A 7 5.86 0.47 -1.45
C LYS A 7 5.23 -0.41 -2.51
N LEU A 8 3.90 -0.28 -2.66
CA LEU A 8 3.08 -0.92 -3.67
C LEU A 8 2.41 0.17 -4.52
N ASN A 9 2.49 0.04 -5.84
CA ASN A 9 1.74 0.92 -6.74
C ASN A 9 0.35 0.32 -6.98
N THR A 10 -0.68 1.15 -6.85
CA THR A 10 -2.07 0.73 -7.01
C THR A 10 -2.93 1.92 -7.46
N THR A 11 -4.23 1.71 -7.52
CA THR A 11 -5.21 2.77 -7.80
C THR A 11 -5.92 3.20 -6.52
N GLY A 12 -6.44 4.42 -6.47
CA GLY A 12 -7.17 4.90 -5.30
C GLY A 12 -8.38 4.04 -4.91
N ALA A 13 -8.95 3.26 -5.83
CA ALA A 13 -10.03 2.32 -5.54
C ALA A 13 -9.56 1.05 -4.81
N ASN A 14 -8.32 0.63 -5.05
CA ASN A 14 -7.72 -0.58 -4.47
C ASN A 14 -6.77 -0.27 -3.31
N ALA A 15 -6.44 1.01 -3.10
CA ALA A 15 -5.49 1.45 -2.10
C ALA A 15 -5.93 1.09 -0.68
N GLU A 16 -7.21 1.28 -0.34
CA GLU A 16 -7.74 0.90 0.97
C GLU A 16 -7.65 -0.62 1.19
N ASP A 17 -8.05 -1.42 0.21
CA ASP A 17 -8.01 -2.88 0.30
C ASP A 17 -6.57 -3.42 0.47
N LEU A 18 -5.61 -2.85 -0.27
CA LEU A 18 -4.19 -3.16 -0.09
C LEU A 18 -3.63 -2.65 1.24
N SER A 19 -4.15 -1.55 1.78
CA SER A 19 -3.74 -1.06 3.09
C SER A 19 -4.15 -1.98 4.22
N ASP A 20 -5.36 -2.55 4.14
CA ASP A 20 -5.82 -3.60 5.05
C ASP A 20 -4.94 -4.85 4.93
N ALA A 21 -4.66 -5.30 3.70
CA ALA A 21 -3.77 -6.44 3.48
C ALA A 21 -2.36 -6.23 4.06
N LEU A 22 -1.80 -5.01 3.94
CA LEU A 22 -0.52 -4.66 4.54
C LEU A 22 -0.58 -4.64 6.08
N MET A 23 -1.66 -4.12 6.66
CA MET A 23 -1.91 -4.14 8.10
C MET A 23 -2.02 -5.57 8.62
N GLU A 24 -2.77 -6.43 7.94
CA GLU A 24 -2.88 -7.86 8.28
C GLU A 24 -1.56 -8.60 8.15
N ALA A 25 -0.73 -8.22 7.17
CA ALA A 25 0.62 -8.75 7.01
C ALA A 25 1.61 -8.25 8.09
N GLY A 26 1.21 -7.34 8.97
CA GLY A 26 2.00 -6.88 10.11
C GLY A 26 2.61 -5.48 9.96
N ALA A 27 2.10 -4.66 9.04
CA ALA A 27 2.52 -3.27 8.95
C ALA A 27 2.14 -2.50 10.23
N VAL A 28 3.08 -1.73 10.76
CA VAL A 28 2.85 -0.86 11.93
C VAL A 28 2.21 0.47 11.56
N SER A 29 2.31 0.86 10.29
CA SER A 29 1.72 2.08 9.76
C SER A 29 1.56 1.98 8.25
N ILE A 30 0.49 2.57 7.72
CA ILE A 30 0.26 2.68 6.27
C ILE A 30 0.24 4.15 5.87
N THR A 31 0.91 4.47 4.77
CA THR A 31 0.93 5.80 4.16
C THR A 31 0.48 5.72 2.72
N PHE A 32 -0.46 6.57 2.34
CA PHE A 32 -0.88 6.76 0.95
C PHE A 32 -0.11 7.93 0.35
N GLN A 33 0.48 7.73 -0.82
CA GLN A 33 1.20 8.77 -1.55
C GLN A 33 0.71 8.79 -3.00
N ASP A 34 0.60 9.97 -3.60
CA ASP A 34 0.34 10.05 -5.04
C ASP A 34 1.57 9.59 -5.84
N THR A 35 1.32 8.83 -6.91
CA THR A 35 2.38 8.26 -7.77
C THR A 35 2.82 9.23 -8.87
N HIS A 36 1.96 10.15 -9.34
CA HIS A 36 2.13 10.87 -10.61
C HIS A 36 2.19 12.42 -10.50
N ASP A 37 2.29 12.96 -9.29
CA ASP A 37 2.09 14.38 -8.96
C ASP A 37 0.79 14.94 -9.56
N THR A 38 -0.26 14.11 -9.60
CA THR A 38 -1.52 14.47 -10.25
C THR A 38 -2.36 15.30 -9.28
N PRO A 39 -2.74 16.54 -9.61
CA PRO A 39 -3.62 17.32 -8.74
C PRO A 39 -4.98 16.63 -8.66
N VAL A 40 -5.31 16.09 -7.48
CA VAL A 40 -6.66 15.60 -7.20
C VAL A 40 -7.55 16.80 -6.90
N PHE A 41 -8.66 16.92 -7.63
CA PHE A 41 -9.67 17.92 -7.33
C PHE A 41 -10.39 17.54 -6.04
N GLU A 42 -10.67 18.54 -5.19
CA GLU A 42 -11.41 18.32 -3.95
C GLU A 42 -12.73 17.59 -4.23
N PRO A 43 -12.96 16.42 -3.59
CA PRO A 43 -14.23 15.73 -3.69
C PRO A 43 -15.34 16.57 -3.03
N LEU A 44 -16.58 16.30 -3.43
CA LEU A 44 -17.74 16.95 -2.81
C LEU A 44 -17.75 16.67 -1.29
N PRO A 45 -18.25 17.60 -0.47
CA PRO A 45 -18.29 17.42 0.98
C PRO A 45 -19.00 16.11 1.35
N GLY A 46 -18.25 15.15 1.89
CA GLY A 46 -18.72 13.81 2.27
C GLY A 46 -18.15 12.65 1.44
N GLU A 47 -17.39 12.92 0.37
CA GLU A 47 -16.66 11.90 -0.38
C GLU A 47 -15.16 11.96 -0.03
N THR A 48 -14.56 10.83 0.35
CA THR A 48 -13.10 10.68 0.40
C THR A 48 -12.66 10.07 -0.93
N ARG A 49 -11.94 10.82 -1.76
CA ARG A 49 -11.41 10.32 -3.04
C ARG A 49 -9.89 10.35 -3.02
N LEU A 50 -9.29 9.16 -3.13
CA LEU A 50 -7.86 8.99 -3.33
C LEU A 50 -7.48 9.26 -4.79
N TRP A 51 -6.18 9.47 -5.03
CA TRP A 51 -5.65 9.68 -6.38
C TRP A 51 -5.89 8.47 -7.28
N GLY A 52 -6.07 8.71 -8.58
CA GLY A 52 -6.27 7.64 -9.56
C GLY A 52 -5.16 6.60 -9.52
N ASP A 53 -3.91 7.06 -9.43
CA ASP A 53 -2.69 6.27 -9.25
C ASP A 53 -2.11 6.62 -7.87
N THR A 54 -2.20 5.68 -6.93
CA THR A 54 -1.80 5.87 -5.52
C THR A 54 -0.78 4.80 -5.16
N ASP A 55 0.34 5.23 -4.59
CA ASP A 55 1.28 4.35 -3.90
C ASP A 55 0.81 4.10 -2.47
N VAL A 56 0.66 2.84 -2.10
CA VAL A 56 0.46 2.43 -0.70
C VAL A 56 1.80 1.99 -0.13
N ILE A 57 2.20 2.59 0.98
CA ILE A 57 3.46 2.34 1.65
C ILE A 57 3.18 1.76 3.03
N GLY A 58 3.52 0.48 3.22
CA GLY A 58 3.50 -0.16 4.53
C GLY A 58 4.85 0.00 5.23
N LEU A 59 4.81 0.46 6.48
CA LEU A 59 5.98 0.51 7.36
C LEU A 59 5.99 -0.77 8.21
N PHE A 60 7.12 -1.47 8.20
CA PHE A 60 7.35 -2.70 8.95
C PHE A 60 8.54 -2.51 9.89
N ASP A 61 8.59 -3.30 10.96
CA ASP A 61 9.77 -3.32 11.82
C ASP A 61 10.93 -4.01 11.09
N ALA A 62 12.17 -3.61 11.36
CA ALA A 62 13.33 -4.26 10.74
C ALA A 62 13.52 -5.71 11.18
N GLU A 63 12.85 -6.15 12.24
CA GLU A 63 12.78 -7.54 12.67
C GLU A 63 11.71 -8.36 11.90
N THR A 64 10.85 -7.70 11.11
CA THR A 64 9.81 -8.37 10.31
C THR A 64 10.41 -9.07 9.09
N ASP A 65 10.00 -10.32 8.85
CA ASP A 65 10.42 -11.06 7.66
C ASP A 65 9.61 -10.63 6.44
N MET A 66 10.22 -9.82 5.57
CA MET A 66 9.57 -9.31 4.38
C MET A 66 9.23 -10.41 3.35
N ASN A 67 9.88 -11.58 3.39
CA ASN A 67 9.51 -12.66 2.47
C ASN A 67 8.16 -13.25 2.84
N ASP A 68 7.87 -13.37 4.14
CA ASP A 68 6.56 -13.82 4.62
C ASP A 68 5.46 -12.82 4.27
N VAL A 69 5.74 -11.52 4.49
CA VAL A 69 4.86 -10.41 4.08
C VAL A 69 4.56 -10.47 2.59
N VAL A 70 5.59 -10.61 1.73
CA VAL A 70 5.40 -10.71 0.29
C VAL A 70 4.60 -11.97 -0.07
N ALA A 71 4.87 -13.12 0.55
CA ALA A 71 4.12 -14.35 0.29
C ALA A 71 2.63 -14.25 0.67
N ILE A 72 2.29 -13.55 1.76
CA ILE A 72 0.90 -13.25 2.13
C ILE A 72 0.25 -12.38 1.06
N LEU A 73 0.95 -11.31 0.66
CA LEU A 73 0.48 -10.36 -0.35
C LEU A 73 0.36 -10.99 -1.75
N GLU A 74 1.20 -11.95 -2.12
CA GLU A 74 1.11 -12.67 -3.39
C GLU A 74 -0.16 -13.54 -3.49
N ASN A 75 -0.69 -14.00 -2.36
CA ASN A 75 -1.97 -14.69 -2.30
C ASN A 75 -3.17 -13.73 -2.37
N HIS A 76 -2.93 -12.42 -2.29
CA HIS A 76 -3.99 -11.42 -2.36
C HIS A 76 -4.53 -11.30 -3.80
N PRO A 77 -5.86 -11.34 -4.01
CA PRO A 77 -6.48 -11.35 -5.34
C PRO A 77 -6.18 -10.10 -6.17
N LEU A 78 -5.81 -8.98 -5.53
CA LEU A 78 -5.45 -7.73 -6.20
C LEU A 78 -4.00 -7.64 -6.67
N LEU A 79 -3.08 -8.41 -6.08
CA LEU A 79 -1.64 -8.33 -6.38
C LEU A 79 -1.20 -9.50 -7.27
N GLY A 80 -1.60 -10.72 -6.92
CA GLY A 80 -1.14 -11.95 -7.57
C GLY A 80 0.35 -12.24 -7.34
N ALA A 81 0.81 -13.38 -7.86
CA ALA A 81 2.20 -13.79 -7.74
C ALA A 81 3.14 -12.85 -8.54
N GLY A 82 4.22 -12.39 -7.90
CA GLY A 82 5.23 -11.52 -8.50
C GLY A 82 4.80 -10.06 -8.71
N PHE A 83 3.92 -9.53 -7.87
CA PHE A 83 3.48 -8.14 -7.95
C PHE A 83 4.65 -7.14 -7.83
N ALA A 84 4.50 -5.99 -8.49
CA ALA A 84 5.51 -4.93 -8.48
C ALA A 84 5.55 -4.24 -7.10
N HIS A 85 6.65 -4.42 -6.39
CA HIS A 85 6.87 -3.82 -5.08
C HIS A 85 8.31 -3.34 -4.90
N LYS A 86 8.50 -2.45 -3.94
CA LYS A 86 9.81 -1.91 -3.58
C LYS A 86 9.98 -1.90 -2.07
N ILE A 87 11.11 -2.42 -1.59
CA ILE A 87 11.53 -2.51 -0.18
C ILE A 87 12.76 -1.64 0.03
#